data_AF-A0A537IAH5-F1
#
_entry.id   AF-A0A537IAH5-F1
#
_cell.length_a   1.000
_cell.length_b   1.000
_cell.length_c   1.000
_cell.angle_alpha   90.00
_cell.angle_beta   90.00
_cell.angle_gamma   90.00
#
_symmetry.space_group_name_H-M   'P 1'
#
loop_
_entity.id
_entity.type
_entity.pdbx_description
1 polymer ?
#
loop_
_entity_poly.entity_id
_entity_poly.type
_entity_poly.pdbx_seq_one_letter_code
_entity_poly.pdbx_strand_id
1 'polypeptide(L)' 'MVSTLVSAILAWLHILSAIGWMGSAMFLAMVLGPSTRELPPPSRRDLVLRLFPRFIRYVTIFATLTLVFGVLLG' A
#
# COMPACT_ATOMS: atom_id res chain seq x y z
N MET A 1 -21.16 -9.44 -22.36
CA MET A 1 -20.91 -7.98 -22.38
C MET A 1 -20.88 -7.51 -20.93
N VAL A 2 -19.71 -7.17 -20.40
CA VAL A 2 -19.62 -6.55 -19.07
C VAL A 2 -20.29 -5.18 -19.16
N SER A 3 -21.18 -4.87 -18.23
CA SER A 3 -21.84 -3.56 -18.18
C SER A 3 -20.81 -2.46 -17.99
N THR A 4 -21.00 -1.31 -18.66
CA THR A 4 -20.13 -0.13 -18.51
C THR A 4 -19.96 0.30 -17.06
N LEU A 5 -21.00 0.09 -16.24
CA LEU A 5 -20.97 0.34 -14.80
C LEU A 5 -19.97 -0.57 -14.07
N VAL A 6 -19.92 -1.85 -14.44
CA VAL A 6 -19.02 -2.83 -13.80
C VAL A 6 -17.56 -2.50 -14.13
N SER A 7 -17.25 -2.16 -15.38
CA SER A 7 -15.92 -1.71 -15.77
C SER A 7 -15.51 -0.42 -15.05
N ALA A 8 -16.43 0.54 -14.89
CA ALA A 8 -16.15 1.76 -14.13
C ALA A 8 -15.84 1.47 -12.66
N ILE A 9 -16.61 0.57 -12.02
CA ILE A 9 -16.37 0.16 -10.63
C ILE A 9 -14.99 -0.50 -10.50
N LEU A 10 -14.65 -1.45 -11.39
CA LEU A 10 -13.36 -2.13 -11.36
C LEU A 10 -12.19 -1.16 -11.57
N ALA A 11 -12.33 -0.19 -12.48
CA ALA A 11 -11.33 0.85 -12.70
C ALA A 11 -11.11 1.71 -11.45
N TRP A 12 -12.18 2.15 -10.79
CA TRP A 12 -12.07 2.91 -9.54
C TRP A 12 -11.45 2.09 -8.41
N LEU A 13 -11.83 0.81 -8.26
CA LEU A 13 -11.24 -0.09 -7.27
C LEU A 13 -9.74 -0.31 -7.52
N HIS A 14 -9.34 -0.47 -8.78
CA HIS A 14 -7.93 -0.55 -9.17
C HIS A 14 -7.16 0.71 -8.79
N ILE A 15 -7.68 1.90 -9.13
CA ILE A 15 -7.06 3.20 -8.83
C ILE A 15 -6.94 3.40 -7.32
N LEU A 16 -8.00 3.19 -6.54
CA LEU A 16 -7.98 3.34 -5.09
C LEU A 16 -6.99 2.38 -4.43
N SER A 17 -6.91 1.15 -4.94
CA SER A 17 -5.95 0.17 -4.45
C SER A 17 -4.51 0.62 -4.76
N ALA A 18 -4.29 1.14 -5.97
CA ALA A 18 -2.98 1.64 -6.40
C ALA A 18 -2.53 2.84 -5.57
N ILE A 19 -3.44 3.73 -5.19
CA ILE A 19 -3.16 4.84 -4.27
C ILE A 19 -2.71 4.31 -2.90
N GLY A 20 -3.39 3.31 -2.34
CA GLY A 20 -2.97 2.71 -1.08
C GLY A 20 -1.59 2.04 -1.16
N TRP A 21 -1.32 1.33 -2.25
CA TRP A 21 -0.03 0.67 -2.47
C TRP A 21 1.12 1.67 -2.68
N MET A 22 0.97 2.59 -3.64
CA MET A 22 2.02 3.57 -3.95
C MET A 22 2.16 4.63 -2.86
N GLY A 23 1.04 5.10 -2.29
CA GLY A 23 1.03 6.06 -1.20
C GLY A 23 1.73 5.54 0.05
N SER A 24 1.56 4.25 0.37
CA SER A 24 2.31 3.63 1.47
C SER A 24 3.81 3.55 1.15
N ALA A 25 4.21 3.16 -0.06
CA ALA A 25 5.63 3.17 -0.47
C ALA A 25 6.27 4.56 -0.38
N MET A 26 5.56 5.60 -0.83
CA MET A 26 6.02 6.99 -0.70
C MET A 26 6.13 7.41 0.77
N PHE A 27 5.11 7.11 1.59
CA PHE A 27 5.16 7.40 3.02
C PHE A 27 6.34 6.70 3.71
N LEU A 28 6.62 5.43 3.36
CA LEU A 28 7.77 4.71 3.88
C LEU A 28 9.09 5.40 3.51
N ALA A 29 9.26 5.74 2.23
CA ALA A 29 10.52 6.27 1.73
C ALA A 29 10.78 7.72 2.17
N MET A 30 9.74 8.55 2.18
CA MET A 30 9.87 10.00 2.37
C MET A 30 9.66 10.43 3.82
N VAL A 31 8.85 9.71 4.59
CA VAL A 31 8.47 10.11 5.95
C VAL A 31 9.00 9.12 6.96
N LEU A 32 8.51 7.87 6.92
CA LEU A 32 8.77 6.91 7.98
C LEU A 32 10.25 6.50 8.04
N GLY A 33 10.89 6.23 6.90
CA GLY A 33 12.28 5.83 6.80
C GLY A 33 13.23 6.87 7.40
N PRO A 34 13.19 8.14 6.95
CA PRO A 34 13.95 9.23 7.54
C PRO A 34 13.69 9.40 9.04
N SER A 35 12.42 9.49 9.46
CA SER A 35 12.09 9.66 10.89
C SER A 35 12.57 8.48 11.76
N THR A 36 12.55 7.26 11.23
CA THR A 36 13.04 6.07 11.94
C THR A 36 14.57 6.09 12.08
N ARG A 37 15.29 6.71 11.14
CA ARG A 37 16.76 6.86 11.15
C ARG A 37 17.26 7.89 12.15
N GLU A 38 16.40 8.76 12.66
CA GLU A 38 16.75 9.74 13.69
C GLU A 38 16.56 9.18 15.11
N LEU A 39 15.86 8.05 15.25
CA LEU A 39 15.61 7.43 16.56
C LEU A 39 16.86 6.77 17.15
N PRO A 40 17.03 6.80 18.49
CA PRO A 40 18.00 6.00 19.21
C PRO A 40 17.85 4.50 18.88
N PRO A 41 18.95 3.71 18.92
CA PRO A 41 18.92 2.29 18.57
C PRO A 41 17.81 1.44 19.25
N PRO A 42 17.53 1.56 20.57
CA PRO A 42 16.48 0.77 21.20
C PRO A 42 15.08 1.14 20.69
N SER A 43 14.78 2.43 20.54
CA SER A 43 13.49 2.92 20.06
C SER A 43 13.25 2.58 18.59
N ARG A 44 14.31 2.63 17.77
CA ARG A 44 14.26 2.20 16.37
C ARG A 44 13.88 0.74 16.23
N ARG A 45 14.51 -0.14 17.02
CA ARG A 45 14.25 -1.58 16.98
C ARG A 45 12.81 -1.89 17.37
N ASP A 46 12.30 -1.27 18.43
CA ASP A 46 10.92 -1.48 18.87
C ASP A 46 9.90 -1.00 17.81
N LEU A 47 10.13 0.17 17.21
CA LEU A 47 9.32 0.69 16.11
C LEU A 47 9.32 -0.28 14.93
N VAL A 48 10.48 -0.72 14.46
CA VAL A 48 10.59 -1.63 13.30
C VAL A 48 9.87 -2.95 13.60
N LEU A 49 10.12 -3.58 14.75
CA LEU A 49 9.51 -4.88 15.06
C LEU A 49 7.99 -4.83 15.20
N ARG A 50 7.41 -3.70 15.65
CA ARG A 50 5.96 -3.56 15.83
C ARG A 50 5.24 -3.00 14.61
N LEU A 51 5.85 -2.04 13.93
CA LEU A 51 5.23 -1.28 12.84
C LEU A 51 5.44 -1.95 11.48
N PHE A 52 6.65 -2.40 11.15
CA PHE A 52 6.95 -2.94 9.81
C PHE A 52 6.07 -4.14 9.44
N PRO A 53 5.81 -5.13 10.31
CA PRO A 53 4.94 -6.26 9.95
C PRO A 53 3.53 -5.81 9.54
N ARG A 54 2.98 -4.80 10.23
CA ARG A 54 1.66 -4.23 9.92
C ARG A 54 1.70 -3.44 8.62
N PHE A 55 2.77 -2.66 8.43
CA PHE A 55 3.00 -1.88 7.23
C PHE A 55 3.14 -2.77 5.98
N ILE A 56 3.97 -3.81 6.04
CA ILE A 56 4.15 -4.77 4.94
C ILE A 56 2.85 -5.49 4.62
N ARG A 57 2.08 -5.89 5.64
CA ARG A 57 0.75 -6.48 5.42
C ARG A 57 -0.18 -5.53 4.68
N TYR A 58 -0.21 -4.24 5.05
CA TYR A 58 -0.99 -3.22 4.34
C TYR A 58 -0.53 -3.08 2.89
N VAL A 59 0.76 -2.86 2.64
CA VAL A 59 1.34 -2.77 1.29
C VAL A 59 0.97 -3.98 0.44
N THR A 60 1.11 -5.18 1.00
CA THR A 60 0.86 -6.44 0.28
C THR A 60 -0.62 -6.58 -0.10
N ILE A 61 -1.53 -6.24 0.82
CA ILE A 61 -2.98 -6.28 0.54
C ILE A 61 -3.31 -5.32 -0.60
N PHE A 62 -2.87 -4.06 -0.52
CA PHE A 62 -3.19 -3.06 -1.53
C PHE A 62 -2.54 -3.38 -2.88
N ALA A 63 -1.29 -3.84 -2.90
CA ALA A 63 -0.63 -4.32 -4.12
C ALA A 63 -1.42 -5.46 -4.77
N THR A 64 -1.84 -6.44 -3.97
CA THR A 64 -2.63 -7.58 -4.45
C THR A 64 -3.97 -7.13 -5.02
N LEU A 65 -4.69 -6.25 -4.33
CA LEU A 65 -5.95 -5.70 -4.79
C LEU A 65 -5.79 -4.91 -6.10
N THR A 66 -4.75 -4.09 -6.22
CA THR A 66 -4.43 -3.39 -7.47
C THR A 66 -4.27 -4.37 -8.62
N LEU A 67 -3.45 -5.41 -8.43
CA LEU A 67 -3.23 -6.42 -9.47
C LEU A 67 -4.53 -7.16 -9.83
N VAL A 68 -5.29 -7.60 -8.83
CA VAL A 68 -6.56 -8.32 -9.03
C VAL A 68 -7.55 -7.46 -9.81
N PHE A 69 -7.80 -6.21 -9.39
CA PHE A 69 -8.73 -5.33 -10.11
C PHE A 69 -8.23 -4.94 -11.50
N GLY A 70 -6.90 -4.84 -11.69
CA GLY A 70 -6.31 -4.59 -13.00
C GLY A 70 -6.54 -5.76 -13.96
N VAL A 71 -6.34 -6.99 -13.48
CA VAL A 71 -6.59 -8.21 -14.27
C VAL A 71 -8.08 -8.40 -14.57
N LEU A 72 -8.98 -8.04 -13.65
CA LEU A 72 -10.43 -8.12 -13.90
C LEU A 72 -10.94 -7.03 -14.86
N LEU A 73 -10.22 -5.93 -15.00
CA LEU A 73 -10.57 -4.81 -15.88
C LEU A 73 -10.14 -5.05 -17.34
N GLY A 74 -8.98 -5.70 -17.54
CA GLY A 74 -8.41 -6.04 -18.85
C GLY A 74 -9.05 -7.27 -19.48
#